data_AF-A0A660WUS0-F1
#
_entry.id   AF-A0A660WUS0-F1
#
_cell.length_a   1.000
_cell.length_b   1.000
_cell.length_c   1.000
_cell.angle_alpha   90.00
_cell.angle_beta   90.00
_cell.angle_gamma   90.00
#
_symmetry.space_group_name_H-M   'P 1'
#
loop_
_entity.id
_entity.type
_entity.pdbx_description
1 polymer ?
#
loop_
_entity_poly.entity_id
_entity_poly.type
_entity_poly.pdbx_seq_one_letter_code
_entity_poly.pdbx_strand_id
1 'polypeptide(L)'
;MKVKLDIFEGPLDLLLYLIKKNHIDIYDIPINLVIKQYKKFLGLMKKLDINIAGEYLVMLAELLKIKSKMLLAKKEEEEVSQEDPRQDLVKKIIEYEKFKGAANFLKNKESTYLNLY
;
A
#
# COMPACT_ATOMS: atom_id res chain seq x y z
N MET A 1 8.96 -11.95 -19.86
CA MET A 1 8.84 -10.84 -18.89
C MET A 1 8.62 -11.40 -17.50
N LYS A 2 9.65 -11.44 -16.66
CA LYS A 2 9.50 -11.74 -15.22
C LYS A 2 9.02 -10.46 -14.55
N VAL A 3 7.84 -10.48 -13.91
CA VAL A 3 7.42 -9.39 -13.02
C VAL A 3 8.36 -9.47 -11.83
N LYS A 4 9.43 -8.66 -11.85
CA LYS A 4 10.40 -8.62 -10.77
C LYS A 4 9.69 -8.16 -9.51
N LEU A 5 9.78 -8.97 -8.48
CA LEU A 5 9.45 -8.60 -7.11
C LEU A 5 10.41 -7.54 -6.56
N ASP A 6 11.62 -7.44 -7.12
CA ASP A 6 12.68 -6.48 -6.76
C ASP A 6 12.33 -5.00 -6.97
N ILE A 7 11.09 -4.67 -7.35
CA ILE A 7 10.67 -3.29 -7.66
C ILE A 7 10.03 -2.61 -6.45
N PHE A 8 9.50 -3.39 -5.49
CA PHE A 8 8.78 -2.84 -4.34
C PHE A 8 9.53 -3.12 -3.04
N GLU A 9 9.70 -2.09 -2.22
CA GLU A 9 10.38 -2.16 -0.92
C GLU A 9 9.44 -2.60 0.22
N GLY A 10 8.35 -3.30 -0.11
CA GLY A 10 7.39 -3.84 0.86
C GLY A 10 5.93 -3.57 0.53
N PRO A 11 5.00 -3.95 1.42
CA PRO A 11 3.56 -3.90 1.17
C PRO A 11 3.01 -2.47 1.07
N LEU A 12 3.56 -1.52 1.84
CA LEU A 12 3.16 -0.11 1.75
C LEU A 12 3.55 0.51 0.41
N ASP A 13 4.70 0.13 -0.14
CA ASP A 13 5.13 0.61 -1.45
C ASP A 13 4.22 0.10 -2.57
N LEU A 14 3.85 -1.17 -2.50
CA LEU A 14 2.88 -1.74 -3.41
C LEU A 14 1.53 -1.02 -3.30
N LEU A 15 1.05 -0.71 -2.09
CA LEU A 15 -0.19 0.04 -1.91
C LEU A 15 -0.10 1.44 -2.50
N LEU A 16 0.99 2.17 -2.23
CA LEU A 16 1.22 3.49 -2.80
C LEU A 16 1.24 3.45 -4.34
N TYR A 17 1.91 2.46 -4.92
CA TYR A 17 1.91 2.22 -6.36
C TYR A 17 0.49 1.97 -6.90
N LEU A 18 -0.30 1.11 -6.24
CA LEU A 18 -1.67 0.81 -6.66
C LEU A 18 -2.57 2.06 -6.58
N ILE A 19 -2.44 2.88 -5.53
CA ILE A 19 -3.21 4.12 -5.38
C ILE A 19 -2.88 5.09 -6.52
N LYS A 20 -1.58 5.35 -6.75
CA LYS A 20 -1.12 6.26 -7.81
C LYS A 20 -1.50 5.78 -9.20
N LYS A 21 -1.31 4.48 -9.48
CA LYS A 21 -1.61 3.89 -10.80
C LYS A 21 -3.08 3.99 -11.17
N ASN A 22 -3.97 3.89 -10.19
CA ASN A 22 -5.42 3.93 -10.43
C ASN A 22 -6.01 5.34 -10.24
N HIS A 23 -5.17 6.37 -10.06
CA HIS A 23 -5.61 7.74 -9.76
C HIS A 23 -6.62 7.81 -8.61
N ILE A 24 -6.38 7.00 -7.57
CA ILE A 24 -7.21 6.93 -6.37
C ILE A 24 -6.84 8.10 -5.45
N ASP A 25 -7.84 8.77 -4.90
CA ASP A 25 -7.64 9.69 -3.78
C ASP A 25 -7.19 8.90 -2.54
N ILE A 26 -6.06 9.29 -1.95
CA ILE A 26 -5.50 8.65 -0.76
C ILE A 26 -6.42 8.78 0.47
N TYR A 27 -7.31 9.78 0.51
CA TYR A 27 -8.29 9.95 1.58
C TYR A 27 -9.59 9.17 1.35
N ASP A 28 -9.88 8.79 0.10
CA ASP A 28 -11.06 7.99 -0.24
C ASP A 28 -10.68 6.72 -1.02
N ILE A 29 -9.99 5.82 -0.32
CA ILE A 29 -9.49 4.59 -0.92
C ILE A 29 -10.65 3.59 -1.13
N PRO A 30 -10.94 3.14 -2.38
CA PRO A 30 -11.86 2.04 -2.63
C PRO A 30 -11.20 0.71 -2.24
N ILE A 31 -11.31 0.33 -0.97
CA ILE A 31 -10.66 -0.85 -0.36
C ILE A 31 -10.91 -2.13 -1.16
N ASN A 32 -12.11 -2.30 -1.73
CA ASN A 32 -12.43 -3.45 -2.59
C ASN A 32 -11.53 -3.56 -3.82
N LEU A 33 -11.28 -2.44 -4.50
CA LEU A 33 -10.42 -2.38 -5.67
C LEU A 33 -8.97 -2.67 -5.29
N VAL A 34 -8.49 -2.03 -4.22
CA VAL A 34 -7.13 -2.22 -3.71
C VAL A 34 -6.88 -3.68 -3.33
N ILE A 35 -7.77 -4.31 -2.56
CA ILE A 35 -7.65 -5.74 -2.20
C ILE A 35 -7.58 -6.64 -3.45
N LYS A 36 -8.42 -6.39 -4.45
CA LYS A 36 -8.45 -7.20 -5.68
C LYS A 36 -7.11 -7.12 -6.41
N GLN A 37 -6.56 -5.91 -6.57
CA GLN A 37 -5.27 -5.71 -7.23
C GLN A 37 -4.11 -6.25 -6.38
N TYR A 38 -4.13 -6.00 -5.08
CA TYR A 38 -3.13 -6.49 -4.14
C TYR A 38 -3.04 -8.02 -4.16
N LYS A 39 -4.18 -8.73 -4.11
CA LYS A 39 -4.23 -10.20 -4.24
C LYS A 39 -3.66 -10.70 -5.56
N LYS A 40 -3.89 -9.97 -6.66
CA LYS A 40 -3.32 -10.31 -7.98
C LYS A 40 -1.80 -10.25 -7.92
N PHE A 41 -1.23 -9.18 -7.37
CA PHE A 41 0.21 -9.06 -7.19
C PHE A 41 0.75 -10.13 -6.26
N LEU A 42 0.15 -10.33 -5.08
CA LEU A 42 0.55 -11.37 -4.14
C LEU A 42 0.52 -12.78 -4.75
N GLY A 43 -0.46 -13.08 -5.60
CA GLY A 43 -0.55 -14.36 -6.31
C GLY A 43 0.56 -14.54 -7.35
N LEU A 44 1.01 -13.47 -8.00
CA LEU A 44 2.20 -13.49 -8.85
C LEU A 44 3.47 -13.70 -8.01
N MET A 45 3.55 -13.03 -6.86
CA MET A 45 4.70 -13.13 -5.95
C MET A 45 4.89 -14.53 -5.40
N LYS A 46 3.82 -15.15 -4.88
CA LYS A 46 3.87 -16.52 -4.34
C LYS A 46 4.32 -17.56 -5.35
N LYS A 47 4.12 -17.31 -6.65
CA LYS A 47 4.60 -18.19 -7.73
C LYS A 47 6.10 -18.03 -8.01
N LEU A 48 6.70 -16.93 -7.55
CA LEU A 48 8.09 -16.56 -7.77
C LEU A 48 8.96 -16.86 -6.53
N ASP A 49 8.47 -16.49 -5.33
CA ASP A 49 9.15 -16.74 -4.05
C ASP A 49 8.14 -16.70 -2.88
N ILE A 50 8.13 -17.74 -2.04
CA ILE A 50 7.23 -17.85 -0.90
C ILE A 50 7.75 -17.13 0.35
N ASN A 51 9.07 -16.94 0.47
CA ASN A 51 9.70 -16.35 1.65
C ASN A 51 9.35 -14.86 1.80
N ILE A 52 9.17 -14.17 0.68
CA ILE A 52 8.82 -12.74 0.64
C ILE A 52 7.33 -12.53 1.00
N ALA A 53 6.48 -13.56 0.91
CA ALA A 53 5.03 -13.39 1.01
C ALA A 53 4.51 -13.08 2.44
N GLY A 54 5.33 -13.23 3.49
CA GLY A 54 4.91 -13.10 4.89
C GLY A 54 4.33 -11.73 5.23
N GLU A 55 5.11 -10.66 5.06
CA GLU A 55 4.66 -9.28 5.34
C GLU A 55 3.47 -8.87 4.47
N TYR A 56 3.44 -9.36 3.22
CA TYR A 56 2.35 -9.05 2.30
C TYR A 56 1.04 -9.73 2.71
N LEU A 57 1.11 -10.91 3.32
CA LEU A 57 -0.06 -11.61 3.88
C LEU A 57 -0.61 -10.87 5.09
N VAL A 58 0.26 -10.35 5.96
CA VAL A 58 -0.15 -9.53 7.11
C VAL A 58 -0.91 -8.30 6.64
N MET A 59 -0.37 -7.57 5.66
CA MET A 59 -1.07 -6.42 5.08
C MET A 59 -2.40 -6.82 4.41
N LEU A 60 -2.45 -7.95 3.69
CA LEU A 60 -3.71 -8.42 3.13
C LEU A 60 -4.77 -8.71 4.20
N ALA A 61 -4.37 -9.29 5.33
CA ALA A 61 -5.25 -9.51 6.47
C ALA A 61 -5.75 -8.18 7.06
N GLU A 62 -4.89 -7.17 7.17
CA GLU A 62 -5.24 -5.81 7.61
C GLU A 62 -6.28 -5.19 6.67
N LEU A 63 -6.09 -5.26 5.35
CA LEU A 63 -7.06 -4.77 4.37
C LEU A 63 -8.42 -5.50 4.46
N LEU A 64 -8.42 -6.81 4.67
CA LEU A 64 -9.64 -7.60 4.83
C LEU A 64 -10.38 -7.22 6.12
N LYS A 65 -9.64 -6.98 7.22
CA LYS A 65 -10.20 -6.47 8.48
C LYS A 65 -10.86 -5.11 8.28
N ILE A 66 -10.21 -4.18 7.58
CA ILE A 66 -10.77 -2.86 7.24
C ILE A 66 -12.06 -3.04 6.43
N LYS A 67 -12.04 -3.87 5.37
CA LYS A 67 -13.23 -4.16 4.57
C LYS A 67 -14.38 -4.70 5.43
N SER A 68 -14.10 -5.61 6.35
CA SER A 68 -15.11 -6.18 7.25
C SER A 68 -15.74 -5.09 8.13
N LYS A 69 -14.92 -4.22 8.73
CA LYS A 69 -15.40 -3.09 9.54
C LYS A 69 -16.28 -2.13 8.72
N MET A 70 -15.86 -1.79 7.50
CA MET A 70 -16.66 -0.91 6.61
C MET A 70 -18.03 -1.52 6.27
N LEU A 71 -18.10 -2.83 6.08
CA LEU A 71 -19.38 -3.52 5.81
C LEU A 71 -20.30 -3.55 7.04
N LEU A 72 -19.72 -3.64 8.24
CA LEU A 72 -20.47 -3.61 9.50
C LEU A 72 -20.95 -2.20 9.83
N ALA A 73 -20.09 -1.18 9.72
CA ALA A 73 -20.47 0.21 9.97
C ALA A 73 -21.63 0.65 9.07
N LYS A 74 -21.63 0.26 7.78
CA LYS A 74 -22.75 0.52 6.87
C LYS A 74 -24.07 -0.11 7.32
N LYS A 75 -24.03 -1.19 8.11
CA LYS A 75 -25.22 -1.85 8.66
C LYS A 75 -25.69 -1.20 9.96
N GLU A 76 -24.80 -0.49 10.66
CA GLU A 76 -25.02 0.17 11.96
C GLU A 76 -25.18 1.71 11.84
N GLU A 77 -25.34 2.24 10.62
CA GLU A 77 -25.47 3.68 10.28
C GLU A 77 -26.61 4.42 11.04
N GLU A 78 -27.36 3.76 11.92
CA GLU A 78 -28.38 4.37 12.78
C GLU A 78 -27.86 4.85 14.16
N GLU A 79 -26.69 4.43 14.70
CA GLU A 79 -26.40 4.77 16.13
C GLU A 79 -24.99 5.26 16.55
N VAL A 80 -23.89 5.15 15.79
CA VAL A 80 -22.59 5.64 16.29
C VAL A 80 -21.67 6.20 15.19
N SER A 81 -21.14 7.41 15.41
CA SER A 81 -20.01 7.98 14.66
C SER A 81 -18.73 7.19 14.92
N GLN A 82 -18.56 6.05 14.25
CA GLN A 82 -17.32 5.30 14.27
C GLN A 82 -16.25 6.03 13.43
N GLU A 83 -15.01 6.10 13.93
CA GLU A 83 -13.87 6.56 13.13
C GLU A 83 -13.75 5.74 11.84
N ASP A 84 -13.42 6.39 10.72
CA ASP A 84 -13.25 5.69 9.45
C ASP A 84 -12.16 4.61 9.62
N PRO A 85 -12.49 3.32 9.44
CA PRO A 85 -11.58 2.21 9.67
C PRO A 85 -10.36 2.22 8.75
N ARG A 86 -10.33 3.07 7.72
CA ARG A 86 -9.20 3.27 6.81
C ARG A 86 -8.16 4.26 7.34
N GLN A 87 -8.48 5.09 8.34
CA GLN A 87 -7.62 6.23 8.74
C GLN A 87 -6.18 5.84 9.06
N ASP A 88 -5.97 4.77 9.82
CA ASP A 88 -4.63 4.33 10.19
C ASP A 88 -3.81 3.90 8.98
N LEU A 89 -4.45 3.22 8.01
CA LEU A 89 -3.81 2.83 6.78
C LEU A 89 -3.41 4.06 5.95
N VAL A 90 -4.31 5.05 5.83
CA VAL A 90 -4.05 6.29 5.12
C VAL A 90 -2.85 7.03 5.72
N LYS A 91 -2.80 7.16 7.05
CA LYS A 91 -1.67 7.78 7.76
C LYS A 91 -0.35 7.08 7.44
N LYS A 92 -0.31 5.74 7.51
CA LYS A 92 0.89 4.94 7.18
C LYS A 92 1.36 5.16 5.73
N ILE A 93 0.43 5.22 4.77
CA ILE A 93 0.78 5.41 3.35
C ILE A 93 1.33 6.82 3.10
N ILE A 94 0.73 7.85 3.68
CA ILE A 94 1.21 9.24 3.58
C ILE A 94 2.61 9.37 4.20
N GLU A 95 2.81 8.78 5.36
CA GLU A 95 4.11 8.78 6.04
C GLU A 95 5.18 8.07 5.19
N TYR A 96 4.86 6.88 4.67
CA TYR A 96 5.75 6.16 3.75
C TYR A 96 6.08 6.99 2.50
N GLU A 97 5.10 7.66 1.88
CA GLU A 97 5.33 8.53 0.72
C GLU A 97 6.32 9.66 1.03
N LYS A 98 6.19 10.31 2.20
CA LYS A 98 7.11 11.37 2.63
C LYS A 98 8.54 10.84 2.78
N PHE A 99 8.71 9.71 3.46
CA PHE A 99 10.04 9.10 3.63
C PHE A 99 10.64 8.65 2.30
N LYS A 100 9.84 8.05 1.42
CA LYS A 100 10.27 7.69 0.06
C LYS A 100 10.71 8.92 -0.74
N GLY A 101 9.99 10.03 -0.61
CA GLY A 101 10.35 11.32 -1.22
C GLY A 101 11.68 11.86 -0.70
N ALA A 102 11.88 11.85 0.62
CA ALA A 102 13.12 12.29 1.26
C ALA A 102 14.33 11.41 0.86
N ALA A 103 14.15 10.09 0.83
CA ALA A 103 15.18 9.15 0.39
C ALA A 103 15.59 9.39 -1.08
N ASN A 104 14.61 9.59 -1.97
CA ASN A 104 14.88 9.92 -3.38
C ASN A 104 15.61 11.26 -3.53
N PHE A 105 15.24 12.27 -2.74
CA PHE A 105 15.93 13.56 -2.74
C PHE A 105 17.40 13.43 -2.34
N LEU A 106 17.70 12.66 -1.28
CA LEU A 106 19.06 12.40 -0.84
C LEU A 106 19.86 11.63 -1.91
N LYS A 107 19.27 10.59 -2.49
CA LYS A 107 19.88 9.80 -3.57
C LYS A 107 20.22 10.65 -4.80
N ASN A 108 19.35 11.59 -5.16
CA ASN A 108 19.59 12.52 -6.26
C ASN A 108 20.75 13.48 -5.96
N LYS A 109 20.86 13.96 -4.70
CA LYS A 109 22.00 14.78 -4.27
C LYS A 109 23.30 14.00 -4.35
N GLU A 110 23.35 12.80 -3.78
CA GLU A 110 24.51 11.91 -3.85
C GLU A 110 24.96 11.68 -5.30
N SER A 111 24.02 11.34 -6.18
CA SER A 111 24.30 11.12 -7.61
C SER A 111 24.86 12.38 -8.28
N THR A 112 24.33 13.56 -7.94
CA THR A 112 24.86 14.84 -8.45
C THR A 112 26.30 15.08 -7.99
N TYR A 113 26.60 14.81 -6.72
CA TYR A 113 27.96 14.96 -6.19
C TYR A 113 28.95 13.98 -6.83
N LEU A 114 28.55 12.73 -7.07
CA LEU A 114 29.39 11.71 -7.72
C LEU A 114 29.66 12.02 -9.20
N ASN A 115 28.73 12.64 -9.92
CA ASN A 115 28.91 13.03 -11.31
C ASN A 115 29.76 14.31 -11.50
N LEU A 116 30.04 15.03 -10.41
CA LEU A 116 30.90 16.22 -10.39
C LEU A 116 32.38 15.89 -10.16
N TYR A 117 32.70 14.62 -9.91
CA TYR A 117 34.06 14.07 -9.76
C TYR A 117 34.31 13.00 -10.82
#